data_AF-A0A1N7I747-F1
#
_entry.id   AF-A0A1N7I747-F1
#
_cell.length_a   1.000
_cell.length_b   1.000
_cell.length_c   1.000
_cell.angle_alpha   90.00
_cell.angle_beta   90.00
_cell.angle_gamma   90.00
#
_symmetry.space_group_name_H-M   'P 1'
#
loop_
_entity.id
_entity.type
_entity.pdbx_description
1 polymer ?
#
loop_
_entity_poly.entity_id
_entity_poly.type
_entity_poly.pdbx_seq_one_letter_code
_entity_poly.pdbx_strand_id
1 'polypeptide(L)'
;MCTPNNEIKFCTCIEGNIHDIKDIYIWILNRYEGSKASSRLGKIMIITKDLENGISIKNITAKLNTENIFDFDYTPQEKDTLDISFNAKNRDEYKYFTLIFKDKTWQEGRNPVFTTISKDIAKGEIQIIYKEENT
;
A
#
# COMPACT_ATOMS: atom_id res chain seq x y z
N MET A 1 -19.96 9.91 -16.40
CA MET A 1 -18.90 10.19 -15.41
C MET A 1 -17.65 9.51 -15.93
N CYS A 2 -16.79 10.23 -16.64
CA CYS A 2 -15.54 9.69 -17.15
C CYS A 2 -14.63 9.39 -15.94
N THR A 3 -14.14 8.16 -15.83
CA THR A 3 -13.13 7.83 -14.84
C THR A 3 -11.80 8.13 -15.53
N PRO A 4 -11.02 9.13 -15.10
CA PRO A 4 -9.70 9.37 -15.68
C PRO A 4 -8.93 8.06 -15.64
N ASN A 5 -8.39 7.62 -16.78
CA ASN A 5 -7.61 6.40 -16.88
C ASN A 5 -6.20 6.66 -16.30
N ASN A 6 -6.17 6.92 -14.99
CA ASN A 6 -4.96 7.21 -14.26
C ASN A 6 -4.13 5.93 -14.14
N GLU A 7 -2.89 6.00 -14.60
CA GLU A 7 -1.94 4.92 -14.40
C GLU A 7 -1.28 5.10 -13.04
N ILE A 8 -1.25 4.04 -12.24
CA ILE A 8 -0.69 4.04 -10.89
C ILE A 8 0.55 3.16 -10.92
N LYS A 9 1.70 3.71 -10.49
CA LYS A 9 2.97 3.01 -10.41
C LYS A 9 3.56 3.10 -9.00
N PHE A 10 4.10 1.99 -8.51
CA PHE A 10 4.74 1.89 -7.20
C PHE A 10 6.25 2.02 -7.42
N CYS A 11 6.80 3.19 -7.07
CA CYS A 11 8.16 3.58 -7.38
C CYS A 11 9.05 3.56 -6.14
N THR A 12 10.18 2.86 -6.19
CA THR A 12 11.22 2.83 -5.14
C THR A 12 12.16 4.05 -5.17
N CYS A 13 11.82 5.06 -5.98
CA CYS A 13 12.66 6.19 -6.34
C CYS A 13 12.82 7.30 -5.28
N ILE A 14 12.40 7.06 -4.03
CA ILE A 14 12.60 8.06 -2.97
C ILE A 14 14.01 7.97 -2.40
N GLU A 15 14.75 9.06 -2.50
CA GLU A 15 16.01 9.24 -1.79
C GLU A 15 15.78 9.75 -0.35
N GLY A 16 16.53 9.20 0.60
CA GLY A 16 16.43 9.57 2.01
C GLY A 16 15.28 8.90 2.76
N ASN A 17 14.80 9.52 3.83
CA ASN A 17 13.75 8.97 4.66
C ASN A 17 12.36 9.41 4.16
N ILE A 18 11.65 8.47 3.56
CA ILE A 18 10.29 8.63 3.02
C ILE A 18 9.28 9.26 3.99
N HIS A 19 9.45 9.07 5.30
CA HIS A 19 8.54 9.62 6.29
C HIS A 19 8.70 11.14 6.49
N ASP A 20 9.82 11.70 6.05
CA ASP A 20 10.12 13.14 6.15
C ASP A 20 9.49 13.93 4.99
N ILE A 21 9.15 13.27 3.88
CA ILE A 21 8.50 13.87 2.71
C ILE A 21 6.99 13.90 2.94
N LYS A 22 6.38 15.09 2.92
CA LYS A 22 4.96 15.29 3.21
C LYS A 22 4.13 15.50 1.96
N ASP A 23 2.82 15.27 2.12
CA ASP A 23 1.78 15.43 1.11
C ASP A 23 1.98 14.50 -0.10
N ILE A 24 2.53 13.31 0.16
CA ILE A 24 2.75 12.24 -0.83
C ILE A 24 2.02 10.95 -0.42
N TYR A 25 1.78 10.09 -1.40
CA TYR A 25 1.30 8.73 -1.16
C TYR A 25 2.48 7.77 -1.04
N ILE A 26 2.52 7.02 0.06
CA ILE A 26 3.57 6.07 0.39
C ILE A 26 3.01 4.65 0.30
N TRP A 27 3.84 3.73 -0.18
CA TRP A 27 3.62 2.29 -0.04
C TRP A 27 4.80 1.61 0.68
N ILE A 28 4.50 0.57 1.45
CA ILE A 28 5.49 -0.29 2.12
C ILE A 28 5.08 -1.74 1.92
N LEU A 29 5.96 -2.53 1.31
CA LEU A 29 5.77 -3.95 1.05
C LEU A 29 6.58 -4.79 2.02
N ASN A 30 5.92 -5.76 2.65
CA ASN A 30 6.50 -6.59 3.71
C ASN A 30 6.33 -8.09 3.42
N ARG A 31 7.41 -8.85 3.65
CA ARG A 31 7.42 -10.31 3.69
C ARG A 31 6.97 -10.80 5.05
N TYR A 32 6.05 -11.76 5.09
CA TYR A 32 5.77 -12.50 6.32
C TYR A 32 6.88 -13.52 6.62
N GLU A 33 7.47 -13.48 7.81
CA GLU A 33 8.53 -14.40 8.24
C GLU A 33 8.12 -15.30 9.42
N GLY A 34 6.94 -15.07 10.00
CA GLY A 34 6.42 -15.93 11.06
C GLY A 34 5.61 -15.16 12.10
N SER A 35 5.46 -15.79 13.26
CA SER A 35 4.73 -15.21 14.39
C SER A 35 5.52 -15.28 15.69
N LYS A 36 5.28 -14.31 16.57
CA LYS A 36 5.80 -14.25 17.93
C LYS A 36 4.68 -14.12 18.94
N ALA A 37 4.95 -14.57 20.16
CA ALA A 37 4.07 -14.31 21.30
C ALA A 37 4.04 -12.81 21.62
N SER A 38 2.89 -12.33 22.06
CA SER A 38 2.70 -10.95 22.50
C SER A 38 1.61 -10.89 23.57
N SER A 39 1.84 -10.08 24.61
CA SER A 39 0.83 -9.78 25.62
C SER A 39 -0.15 -8.68 25.19
N ARG A 40 0.11 -8.03 24.04
CA ARG A 40 -0.78 -7.00 23.49
C ARG A 40 -1.92 -7.65 22.73
N LEU A 41 -3.14 -7.43 23.19
CA LEU A 41 -4.36 -7.97 22.57
C LEU A 41 -4.72 -7.28 21.25
N GLY A 42 -4.40 -5.99 21.10
CA GLY A 42 -4.77 -5.23 19.91
C GLY A 42 -4.60 -3.73 20.07
N LYS A 43 -4.91 -3.00 18.98
CA LYS A 43 -4.95 -1.54 18.93
C LYS A 43 -6.02 -1.14 17.93
N ILE A 44 -6.94 -0.26 18.37
CA ILE A 44 -7.95 0.32 17.47
C ILE A 44 -7.25 1.29 16.53
N MET A 45 -7.60 1.15 15.26
CA MET A 45 -6.90 1.70 14.10
C MET A 45 -7.99 2.11 13.12
N ILE A 46 -8.15 3.41 12.87
CA ILE A 46 -9.11 3.89 11.87
C ILE A 46 -8.46 3.70 10.51
N ILE A 47 -9.11 2.93 9.63
CA ILE A 47 -8.67 2.69 8.26
C ILE A 47 -9.56 3.46 7.28
N THR A 48 -9.00 3.85 6.13
CA THR A 48 -9.75 4.53 5.07
C THR A 48 -9.75 3.66 3.83
N LYS A 49 -10.92 3.43 3.23
CA LYS A 49 -11.02 2.57 2.03
C LYS A 49 -10.58 3.25 0.73
N ASP A 50 -10.52 4.58 0.74
CA ASP A 50 -10.22 5.43 -0.39
C ASP A 50 -9.35 6.62 0.06
N LEU A 51 -8.18 6.75 -0.54
CA LEU A 51 -7.24 7.85 -0.31
C LEU A 51 -7.33 8.93 -1.40
N GLU A 52 -8.37 8.85 -2.24
CA GLU A 52 -8.64 9.72 -3.39
C GLU A 52 -7.65 9.49 -4.55
N ASN A 53 -7.82 10.26 -5.64
CA ASN A 53 -6.96 10.19 -6.84
C ASN A 53 -6.80 8.79 -7.47
N GLY A 54 -7.80 7.93 -7.29
CA GLY A 54 -7.79 6.56 -7.77
C GLY A 54 -7.11 5.56 -6.84
N ILE A 55 -6.54 5.99 -5.72
CA ILE A 55 -5.87 5.15 -4.72
C ILE A 55 -6.91 4.65 -3.71
N SER A 56 -7.66 3.63 -4.10
CA SER A 56 -8.62 2.92 -3.24
C SER A 56 -8.29 1.44 -3.16
N ILE A 57 -8.78 0.77 -2.12
CA ILE A 57 -8.63 -0.68 -1.96
C ILE A 57 -9.08 -1.41 -3.24
N LYS A 58 -10.24 -1.04 -3.78
CA LYS A 58 -10.81 -1.66 -4.98
C LYS A 58 -9.90 -1.51 -6.20
N ASN A 59 -9.40 -0.30 -6.45
CA ASN A 59 -8.60 -0.03 -7.64
C ASN A 59 -7.21 -0.67 -7.54
N ILE A 60 -6.56 -0.57 -6.38
CA ILE A 60 -5.22 -1.12 -6.18
C ILE A 60 -5.23 -2.64 -6.21
N THR A 61 -6.20 -3.30 -5.57
CA THR A 61 -6.32 -4.78 -5.64
C THR A 61 -6.63 -5.26 -7.06
N ALA A 62 -7.50 -4.58 -7.81
CA ALA A 62 -7.77 -4.92 -9.20
C ALA A 62 -6.50 -4.88 -10.07
N LYS A 63 -5.67 -3.82 -9.89
CA LYS A 63 -4.39 -3.70 -10.60
C LYS A 63 -3.39 -4.78 -10.19
N LEU A 64 -3.12 -4.92 -8.89
CA LEU A 64 -2.16 -5.90 -8.36
C LEU A 64 -2.48 -7.35 -8.73
N ASN A 65 -3.76 -7.68 -8.92
CA ASN A 65 -4.19 -9.01 -9.33
C ASN A 65 -4.16 -9.25 -10.84
N THR A 66 -3.89 -8.21 -11.64
CA THR A 66 -3.82 -8.28 -13.10
C THR A 66 -2.40 -8.13 -13.61
N GLU A 67 -1.61 -7.23 -13.00
CA GLU A 67 -0.27 -6.87 -13.45
C GLU A 67 0.65 -6.54 -12.29
N ASN A 68 1.96 -6.59 -12.55
CA ASN A 68 2.96 -6.06 -11.63
C ASN A 68 3.05 -4.54 -11.79
N ILE A 69 2.60 -3.78 -10.78
CA ILE A 69 2.66 -2.31 -10.76
C ILE A 69 3.89 -1.75 -10.03
N PHE A 70 4.76 -2.62 -9.51
CA PHE A 70 6.03 -2.24 -8.90
C PHE A 70 7.08 -1.95 -9.98
N ASP A 71 8.04 -1.09 -9.68
CA ASP A 71 9.17 -0.77 -10.56
C ASP A 71 10.32 -1.79 -10.48
N PHE A 72 10.07 -2.96 -9.88
CA PHE A 72 10.99 -4.07 -9.77
C PHE A 72 10.24 -5.41 -9.93
N ASP A 73 10.99 -6.47 -10.24
CA ASP A 73 10.44 -7.81 -10.33
C ASP A 73 10.03 -8.32 -8.94
N TYR A 74 8.75 -8.64 -8.80
CA TYR A 74 8.19 -9.13 -7.55
C TYR A 74 7.16 -10.22 -7.80
N THR A 75 7.26 -11.30 -7.03
CA THR A 75 6.27 -12.38 -6.98
C THR A 75 5.70 -12.44 -5.57
N PRO A 76 4.39 -12.18 -5.37
CA PRO A 76 3.77 -12.21 -4.05
C PRO A 76 3.85 -13.57 -3.37
N GLN A 77 4.06 -13.56 -2.05
CA GLN A 77 3.96 -14.75 -1.21
C GLN A 77 2.79 -14.64 -0.24
N GLU A 78 2.28 -15.80 0.17
CA GLU A 78 1.17 -15.89 1.12
C GLU A 78 1.49 -15.10 2.39
N LYS A 79 0.55 -14.24 2.80
CA LYS A 79 0.65 -13.27 3.91
C LYS A 79 1.61 -12.10 3.68
N ASP A 80 2.16 -11.88 2.50
CA ASP A 80 2.79 -10.60 2.20
C ASP A 80 1.77 -9.48 2.40
N THR A 81 2.20 -8.36 2.98
CA THR A 81 1.33 -7.21 3.26
C THR A 81 1.85 -5.96 2.59
N LEU A 82 0.91 -5.16 2.09
CA LEU A 82 1.17 -3.89 1.44
C LEU A 82 0.43 -2.80 2.20
N ASP A 83 1.17 -1.98 2.92
CA ASP A 83 0.64 -0.82 3.62
C ASP A 83 0.69 0.39 2.69
N ILE A 84 -0.43 1.09 2.54
CA ILE A 84 -0.54 2.27 1.69
C ILE A 84 -1.10 3.42 2.53
N SER A 85 -0.43 4.57 2.50
CA SER A 85 -0.82 5.73 3.29
C SER A 85 -0.62 7.06 2.56
N PHE A 86 -1.34 8.08 3.02
CA PHE A 86 -1.08 9.46 2.67
C PHE A 86 -0.29 10.12 3.81
N ASN A 87 0.96 10.53 3.53
CA ASN A 87 1.84 11.15 4.53
C ASN A 87 1.55 12.64 4.65
N ALA A 88 0.40 12.96 5.23
CA ALA A 88 -0.01 14.34 5.44
C ALA A 88 0.94 15.10 6.38
N LYS A 89 1.03 16.42 6.20
CA LYS A 89 1.65 17.32 7.20
C LYS A 89 0.95 17.26 8.55
N ASN A 90 -0.39 17.22 8.53
CA ASN A 90 -1.21 17.15 9.73
C ASN A 90 -1.62 15.71 10.02
N ARG A 91 -1.53 15.31 11.29
CA ARG A 91 -1.82 13.93 11.72
C ARG A 91 -3.27 13.54 11.52
N ASP A 92 -4.20 14.50 11.62
CA ASP A 92 -5.64 14.24 11.47
C ASP A 92 -6.03 13.93 10.01
N GLU A 93 -5.17 14.28 9.07
CA GLU A 93 -5.33 14.00 7.63
C GLU A 93 -4.62 12.70 7.22
N TYR A 94 -3.92 12.04 8.15
CA TYR A 94 -3.28 10.76 7.87
C TYR A 94 -4.34 9.70 7.62
N LYS A 95 -4.35 9.19 6.39
CA LYS A 95 -5.23 8.11 5.93
C LYS A 95 -4.37 6.93 5.48
N TYR A 96 -4.83 5.71 5.70
CA TYR A 96 -4.14 4.51 5.23
C TYR A 96 -5.09 3.32 5.10
N PHE A 97 -4.68 2.35 4.30
CA PHE A 97 -5.21 0.99 4.30
C PHE A 97 -4.08 -0.01 4.11
N THR A 98 -4.39 -1.28 4.41
CA THR A 98 -3.46 -2.39 4.21
C THR A 98 -4.13 -3.43 3.33
N LEU A 99 -3.35 -4.02 2.43
CA LEU A 99 -3.71 -5.18 1.65
C LEU A 99 -2.88 -6.39 2.10
N ILE A 100 -3.44 -7.57 1.92
CA ILE A 100 -2.76 -8.85 2.18
C ILE A 100 -2.86 -9.73 0.95
N PHE A 101 -1.76 -10.39 0.60
CA PHE A 101 -1.77 -11.45 -0.39
C PHE A 101 -2.17 -12.76 0.29
N LYS A 102 -3.31 -13.31 -0.09
CA LYS A 102 -3.85 -14.53 0.49
C LYS A 102 -4.66 -15.28 -0.55
N ASP A 103 -4.52 -16.60 -0.58
CA ASP A 103 -5.22 -17.47 -1.54
C ASP A 103 -4.93 -17.06 -3.00
N LYS A 104 -3.66 -16.73 -3.27
CA LYS A 104 -3.13 -16.29 -4.59
C LYS A 104 -3.67 -14.94 -5.10
N THR A 105 -4.30 -14.14 -4.24
CA THR A 105 -4.81 -12.81 -4.64
C THR A 105 -4.52 -11.76 -3.57
N TRP A 106 -4.29 -10.52 -4.01
CA TRP A 106 -4.31 -9.34 -3.16
C TRP A 106 -5.73 -8.97 -2.79
N GLN A 107 -5.99 -8.79 -1.50
CA GLN A 107 -7.30 -8.43 -0.96
C GLN A 107 -7.18 -7.51 0.26
N GLU A 108 -8.28 -6.86 0.66
CA GLU A 108 -8.35 -6.07 1.90
C GLU A 108 -8.01 -6.96 3.10
N GLY A 109 -7.05 -6.53 3.92
CA GLY A 109 -6.68 -7.27 5.11
C GLY A 109 -5.27 -6.98 5.57
N ARG A 110 -4.91 -7.55 6.72
CA ARG A 110 -3.58 -7.43 7.30
C ARG A 110 -3.24 -8.62 8.18
N ASN A 111 -1.95 -8.85 8.38
CA ASN A 111 -1.50 -9.73 9.44
C ASN A 111 -1.71 -9.10 10.83
N PRO A 112 -1.86 -9.91 11.89
CA PRO A 112 -1.99 -9.38 13.25
C PRO A 112 -0.72 -8.66 13.70
N VAL A 113 -0.82 -7.35 13.95
CA VAL A 113 0.33 -6.44 14.12
C VAL A 113 1.29 -6.84 15.23
N PHE A 114 0.74 -7.29 16.37
CA PHE A 114 1.55 -7.51 17.57
C PHE A 114 2.19 -8.88 17.63
N THR A 115 1.71 -9.83 16.83
CA THR A 115 2.18 -11.21 16.82
C THR A 115 2.87 -11.58 15.51
N THR A 116 2.94 -10.70 14.53
CA THR A 116 3.61 -10.97 13.25
C THR A 116 5.07 -10.57 13.30
N ILE A 117 5.92 -11.40 12.67
CA ILE A 117 7.30 -11.06 12.30
C ILE A 117 7.28 -10.82 10.79
N SER A 118 7.73 -9.64 10.38
CA SER A 118 7.80 -9.25 8.98
C SER A 118 9.15 -8.62 8.67
N LYS A 119 9.53 -8.70 7.39
CA LYS A 119 10.71 -8.07 6.84
C LYS A 119 10.33 -7.15 5.70
N ASP A 120 10.81 -5.91 5.74
CA ASP A 120 10.66 -4.96 4.63
C ASP A 120 11.27 -5.56 3.35
N ILE A 121 10.47 -5.60 2.29
CA ILE A 121 10.95 -5.94 0.94
C ILE A 121 11.39 -4.65 0.24
N ALA A 122 10.47 -3.70 0.17
CA ALA A 122 10.68 -2.41 -0.48
C ALA A 122 9.64 -1.40 0.02
N LYS A 123 9.90 -0.12 -0.23
CA LYS A 123 8.99 0.99 0.05
C LYS A 123 9.25 2.13 -0.91
N GLY A 124 8.27 3.01 -1.07
CA GLY A 124 8.42 4.10 -2.03
C GLY A 124 7.18 4.95 -2.18
N GLU A 125 7.20 5.80 -3.21
CA GLU A 125 6.10 6.67 -3.59
C GLU A 125 5.11 5.96 -4.51
N ILE A 126 3.83 6.30 -4.40
CA ILE A 126 2.85 6.00 -5.45
C ILE A 126 2.80 7.18 -6.41
N GLN A 127 3.17 6.94 -7.66
CA GLN A 127 3.07 7.92 -8.75
C GLN A 127 1.75 7.75 -9.50
N ILE A 128 1.02 8.86 -9.65
CA ILE A 128 -0.22 8.93 -10.43
C ILE A 128 0.12 9.62 -11.75
N ILE A 129 0.00 8.89 -12.86
CA ILE A 129 0.22 9.41 -14.20
C ILE A 129 -1.15 9.66 -14.84
N TYR A 130 -1.44 10.93 -15.09
CA TYR A 130 -2.66 11.35 -15.78
C TYR A 130 -2.46 11.16 -17.28
N LYS A 131 -3.23 10.27 -17.90
CA LYS A 131 -3.29 10.19 -19.37
C LYS A 131 -4.22 11.29 -19.85
N GLU A 132 -3.70 12.24 -20.61
CA GLU A 132 -4.54 13.20 -21.33
C GLU A 132 -5.39 12.42 -22.35
N GLU A 133 -6.72 12.60 -22.29
CA GLU A 133 -7.59 12.15 -23.37
C GLU A 133 -7.29 13.03 -24.58
N ASN A 134 -6.53 12.49 -25.55
CA ASN A 134 -6.37 13.12 -26.86
C ASN A 134 -7.78 13.37 -27.43
N THR A 135 -8.13 14.65 -27.54
CA THR A 135 -9.44 15.14 -27.97
C THR A 135 -9.69 14.87 -29.44
#